data_AF-E1KUT7-F1
#
_entry.id   AF-E1KUT7-F1
#
_cell.length_a   1.000
_cell.length_b   1.000
_cell.length_c   1.000
_cell.angle_alpha   90.00
_cell.angle_beta   90.00
_cell.angle_gamma   90.00
#
_symmetry.space_group_name_H-M   'P 1'
#
loop_
_entity.id
_entity.type
_entity.pdbx_description
1 polymer ?
#
loop_
_entity_poly.entity_id
_entity_poly.type
_entity_poly.pdbx_seq_one_letter_code
_entity_poly.pdbx_strand_id
1 'polypeptide(L)'
;MEKNIINEFEQTIKDDLYQYLLLHKEVDERLPEAPDLDELWVKIVEAYMPDAIREFPAYPTVALGWIMYVGMALAKYWDEDWALYSKVENLYAYLRDQTDFDHTDDYIREKVLLLSADEAQSLEQLVGECAARTYNKLRRLNVEPGTKEAFKVFVAALHQLYNFGVAMELKRLGYKMTAIQ
;
A
#
# COMPACT_ATOMS: atom_id res chain seq x y z
N MET A 1 -22.52 -14.78 1.11
CA MET A 1 -22.78 -13.67 0.16
C MET A 1 -21.77 -12.56 0.39
N GLU A 2 -21.77 -11.89 1.55
CA GLU A 2 -20.81 -10.81 1.89
C GLU A 2 -19.33 -11.21 1.75
N LYS A 3 -18.93 -12.39 2.28
CA LYS A 3 -17.56 -12.92 2.13
C LYS A 3 -17.15 -13.18 0.67
N ASN A 4 -18.12 -13.47 -0.20
CA ASN A 4 -17.84 -13.74 -1.61
C ASN A 4 -17.57 -12.43 -2.39
N ILE A 5 -18.38 -11.39 -2.12
CA ILE A 5 -18.22 -10.05 -2.72
C ILE A 5 -16.86 -9.46 -2.37
N ILE A 6 -16.44 -9.55 -1.11
CA ILE A 6 -15.15 -9.00 -0.67
C ILE A 6 -13.98 -9.72 -1.35
N ASN A 7 -14.02 -11.05 -1.42
CA ASN A 7 -12.95 -11.83 -2.08
C ASN A 7 -12.88 -11.54 -3.58
N GLU A 8 -14.03 -11.48 -4.27
CA GLU A 8 -14.10 -11.14 -5.70
C GLU A 8 -13.60 -9.71 -5.96
N PHE A 9 -13.95 -8.78 -5.08
CA PHE A 9 -13.49 -7.40 -5.16
C PHE A 9 -11.98 -7.27 -4.92
N GLU A 10 -11.45 -7.92 -3.89
CA GLU A 10 -10.03 -7.94 -3.57
C GLU A 10 -9.22 -8.51 -4.74
N GLN A 11 -9.68 -9.62 -5.34
CA GLN A 11 -9.06 -10.19 -6.53
C GLN A 11 -9.12 -9.23 -7.73
N THR A 12 -10.24 -8.53 -7.92
CA THR A 12 -10.40 -7.55 -9.00
C THR A 12 -9.45 -6.35 -8.87
N ILE A 13 -9.19 -5.89 -7.64
CA ILE A 13 -8.17 -4.86 -7.40
C ILE A 13 -6.79 -5.44 -7.68
N LYS A 14 -6.51 -6.63 -7.14
CA LYS A 14 -5.22 -7.30 -7.30
C LYS A 14 -4.83 -7.43 -8.77
N ASP A 15 -5.74 -7.95 -9.60
CA ASP A 15 -5.49 -8.17 -11.02
C ASP A 15 -5.26 -6.86 -11.76
N ASP A 16 -6.02 -5.81 -11.45
CA ASP A 16 -5.88 -4.50 -12.11
C ASP A 16 -4.56 -3.82 -11.77
N LEU A 17 -4.21 -3.77 -10.49
CA LEU A 17 -2.95 -3.21 -10.01
C LEU A 17 -1.77 -4.01 -10.56
N TYR A 18 -1.85 -5.34 -10.54
CA TYR A 18 -0.82 -6.21 -11.11
C TYR A 18 -0.58 -5.90 -12.59
N GLN A 19 -1.63 -5.90 -13.41
CA GLN A 19 -1.50 -5.64 -14.84
C GLN A 19 -0.94 -4.24 -15.12
N TYR A 20 -1.41 -3.23 -14.38
CA TYR A 20 -0.91 -1.86 -14.51
C TYR A 20 0.58 -1.76 -14.14
N LEU A 21 0.97 -2.26 -12.97
CA LEU A 21 2.34 -2.15 -12.47
C LEU A 21 3.31 -3.02 -13.27
N LEU A 22 2.88 -4.19 -13.75
CA LEU A 22 3.68 -5.04 -14.62
C LEU A 22 3.97 -4.35 -15.96
N LEU A 23 2.96 -3.70 -16.56
CA LEU A 23 3.11 -2.93 -17.80
C LEU A 23 4.14 -1.79 -17.64
N HIS A 24 4.18 -1.16 -16.46
CA HIS A 24 5.14 -0.09 -16.13
C HIS A 24 6.47 -0.62 -15.61
N LYS A 25 6.65 -1.95 -15.54
CA LYS A 25 7.84 -2.64 -15.02
C LYS A 25 8.15 -2.35 -13.54
N GLU A 26 7.14 -1.97 -12.77
CA GLU A 26 7.25 -1.64 -11.34
C GLU A 26 7.11 -2.87 -10.44
N VAL A 27 6.63 -3.99 -10.98
CA VAL A 27 6.65 -5.32 -10.34
C VAL A 27 7.17 -6.39 -11.30
N ASP A 28 7.52 -7.56 -10.79
CA ASP A 28 7.94 -8.71 -11.59
C ASP A 28 6.75 -9.60 -11.98
N GLU A 29 6.95 -10.48 -12.98
CA GLU A 29 5.96 -11.48 -13.40
C GLU A 29 5.52 -12.41 -12.26
N ARG A 30 6.39 -12.59 -11.26
CA ARG A 30 6.07 -13.27 -10.02
C ARG A 30 6.18 -12.26 -8.87
N LEU A 31 5.06 -12.05 -8.17
CA LEU A 31 5.03 -11.22 -6.97
C LEU A 31 5.83 -11.88 -5.83
N PRO A 32 6.47 -11.08 -4.96
CA PRO A 32 7.19 -11.60 -3.79
C PRO A 32 6.26 -12.23 -2.77
N GLU A 33 6.79 -13.24 -2.09
CA GLU A 33 6.23 -13.81 -0.87
C GLU A 33 7.04 -13.22 0.28
N ALA A 34 6.43 -12.33 1.08
CA ALA A 34 7.08 -11.58 2.15
C ALA A 34 6.34 -11.78 3.47
N PRO A 35 6.40 -12.98 4.08
CA PRO A 35 5.58 -13.33 5.23
C PRO A 35 5.78 -12.39 6.43
N ASP A 36 7.01 -11.92 6.68
CA ASP A 36 7.29 -10.96 7.76
C ASP A 36 6.51 -9.64 7.56
N LEU A 37 6.39 -9.17 6.31
CA LEU A 37 5.68 -7.94 5.96
C LEU A 37 4.16 -8.16 5.92
N ASP A 38 3.70 -9.35 5.55
CA ASP A 38 2.29 -9.74 5.60
C ASP A 38 1.79 -9.81 7.06
N GLU A 39 2.61 -10.33 7.98
CA GLU A 39 2.28 -10.42 9.40
C GLU A 39 2.11 -9.04 10.08
N LEU A 40 2.75 -8.00 9.54
CA LEU A 40 2.61 -6.63 10.03
C LEU A 40 1.26 -5.98 9.65
N TRP A 41 0.59 -6.48 8.61
CA TRP A 41 -0.58 -5.82 8.01
C TRP A 41 -1.63 -5.41 9.04
N VAL A 42 -2.01 -6.30 9.95
CA VAL A 42 -3.07 -6.04 10.94
C VAL A 42 -2.72 -4.84 11.82
N LYS A 43 -1.49 -4.77 12.33
CA LYS A 43 -1.06 -3.64 13.17
C LYS A 43 -0.99 -2.34 12.38
N ILE A 44 -0.52 -2.40 11.14
CA ILE A 44 -0.42 -1.23 10.27
C ILE A 44 -1.79 -0.68 9.94
N VAL A 45 -2.72 -1.53 9.49
CA VAL A 45 -4.05 -1.08 9.10
C VAL A 45 -4.84 -0.54 10.29
N GLU A 46 -4.73 -1.16 11.47
CA GLU A 46 -5.37 -0.67 12.69
C GLU A 46 -4.90 0.74 13.07
N ALA A 47 -3.60 1.01 12.93
CA ALA A 47 -3.01 2.31 13.23
C ALA A 47 -3.28 3.37 12.15
N TYR A 48 -3.32 2.96 10.88
CA TYR A 48 -3.58 3.81 9.71
C TYR A 48 -5.05 4.23 9.57
N MET A 49 -5.97 3.35 9.98
CA MET A 49 -7.41 3.50 9.76
C MET A 49 -8.01 4.83 10.25
N PRO A 50 -7.66 5.35 11.46
CA PRO A 50 -8.26 6.58 11.95
C PRO A 50 -7.96 7.79 11.06
N ASP A 51 -6.73 7.91 10.56
CA ASP A 51 -6.34 9.00 9.66
C ASP A 51 -6.97 8.80 8.28
N ALA A 52 -6.93 7.57 7.75
CA ALA A 52 -7.52 7.24 6.45
C ALA A 52 -9.02 7.53 6.38
N ILE A 53 -9.79 7.13 7.41
CA ILE A 53 -11.25 7.39 7.47
C ILE A 53 -11.54 8.88 7.57
N ARG A 54 -10.71 9.63 8.32
CA ARG A 54 -10.86 11.08 8.47
C ARG A 54 -10.72 11.79 7.13
N GLU A 55 -9.70 11.42 6.34
CA GLU A 55 -9.40 12.08 5.07
C GLU A 55 -10.23 11.58 3.88
N PHE A 56 -10.68 10.32 3.90
CA PHE A 56 -11.36 9.69 2.76
C PHE A 56 -12.53 10.50 2.15
N PRO A 57 -13.40 11.19 2.91
CA PRO A 57 -14.49 11.98 2.33
C PRO A 57 -14.04 13.15 1.44
N ALA A 58 -12.92 13.78 1.78
CA ALA A 58 -12.38 14.92 1.03
C ALA A 58 -11.30 14.48 0.03
N TYR A 59 -10.47 13.51 0.42
CA TYR A 59 -9.28 13.08 -0.31
C TYR A 59 -9.20 11.54 -0.39
N PRO A 60 -10.13 10.90 -1.14
CA PRO A 60 -10.20 9.43 -1.19
C PRO A 60 -8.97 8.78 -1.81
N THR A 61 -8.38 9.39 -2.83
CA THR A 61 -7.15 8.89 -3.46
C THR A 61 -5.93 9.08 -2.57
N VAL A 62 -5.94 10.07 -1.68
CA VAL A 62 -4.87 10.26 -0.67
C VAL A 62 -4.97 9.14 0.37
N ALA A 63 -6.14 8.98 0.99
CA ALA A 63 -6.38 7.92 1.96
C ALA A 63 -6.07 6.51 1.42
N LEU A 64 -6.27 6.28 0.12
CA LEU A 64 -5.90 5.03 -0.55
C LEU A 64 -4.42 4.96 -0.94
N GLY A 65 -3.83 6.03 -1.46
CA GLY A 65 -2.45 6.03 -1.97
C GLY A 65 -1.40 5.92 -0.88
N TRP A 66 -1.62 6.55 0.27
CA TRP A 66 -0.59 6.66 1.32
C TRP A 66 -0.20 5.30 1.91
N ILE A 67 -1.11 4.34 1.98
CA ILE A 67 -0.79 2.99 2.45
C ILE A 67 0.21 2.27 1.54
N MET A 68 0.26 2.64 0.25
CA MET A 68 1.21 2.08 -0.70
C MET A 68 2.63 2.56 -0.39
N TYR A 69 2.81 3.85 -0.05
CA TYR A 69 4.08 4.37 0.45
C TYR A 69 4.48 3.70 1.77
N VAL A 70 3.53 3.48 2.68
CA VAL A 70 3.79 2.76 3.94
C VAL A 70 4.31 1.34 3.64
N GLY A 71 3.71 0.62 2.70
CA GLY A 71 4.20 -0.70 2.25
C GLY A 71 5.64 -0.64 1.72
N MET A 72 5.98 0.37 0.92
CA MET A 72 7.34 0.58 0.42
C MET A 72 8.32 0.86 1.58
N ALA A 73 7.97 1.76 2.49
CA ALA A 73 8.80 2.09 3.65
C ALA A 73 9.06 0.86 4.54
N LEU A 74 8.07 0.01 4.73
CA LEU A 74 8.21 -1.22 5.51
C LEU A 74 9.15 -2.23 4.84
N ALA A 75 9.03 -2.41 3.52
CA ALA A 75 9.95 -3.25 2.76
C ALA A 75 11.39 -2.72 2.85
N LYS A 76 11.58 -1.40 2.77
CA LYS A 76 12.87 -0.74 2.93
C LYS A 76 13.48 -0.99 4.32
N TYR A 77 12.69 -0.80 5.38
CA TYR A 77 13.15 -1.07 6.75
C TYR A 77 13.44 -2.55 7.02
N TRP A 78 12.68 -3.45 6.42
CA TRP A 78 12.93 -4.88 6.49
C TRP A 78 14.27 -5.26 5.84
N ASP A 79 14.60 -4.68 4.69
CA ASP A 79 15.90 -4.89 4.02
C ASP A 79 17.07 -4.25 4.79
N GLU A 80 16.90 -3.04 5.33
CA GLU A 80 17.99 -2.28 5.96
C GLU A 80 18.44 -2.83 7.31
N ASP A 81 17.51 -3.02 8.26
CA ASP A 81 17.83 -3.57 9.58
C ASP A 81 16.58 -4.11 10.27
N TRP A 82 16.14 -5.29 9.85
CA TRP A 82 14.98 -5.94 10.47
C TRP A 82 15.16 -6.20 11.97
N ALA A 83 16.39 -6.43 12.46
CA ALA A 83 16.65 -6.68 13.88
C ALA A 83 16.39 -5.43 14.75
N LEU A 84 16.48 -4.23 14.17
CA LEU A 84 16.07 -2.98 14.78
C LEU A 84 14.57 -2.76 14.60
N TYR A 85 14.08 -2.75 13.36
CA TYR A 85 12.72 -2.30 13.04
C TYR A 85 11.63 -3.27 13.52
N SER A 86 11.92 -4.57 13.62
CA SER A 86 10.99 -5.56 14.21
C SER A 86 10.65 -5.28 15.69
N LYS A 87 11.45 -4.46 16.39
CA LYS A 87 11.21 -4.07 17.78
C LYS A 87 10.37 -2.80 17.91
N VAL A 88 10.13 -2.09 16.82
CA VAL A 88 9.28 -0.90 16.82
C VAL A 88 7.84 -1.36 17.02
N GLU A 89 7.20 -0.88 18.08
CA GLU A 89 5.85 -1.31 18.47
C GLU A 89 4.81 -1.03 17.38
N ASN A 90 4.92 0.14 16.73
CA ASN A 90 4.03 0.58 15.67
C ASN A 90 4.80 1.32 14.58
N LEU A 91 5.13 0.61 13.49
CA LEU A 91 5.91 1.16 12.37
C LEU A 91 5.17 2.26 11.59
N TYR A 92 3.83 2.21 11.51
CA TYR A 92 3.06 3.28 10.87
C TYR A 92 3.13 4.56 11.70
N ALA A 93 2.87 4.49 13.02
CA ALA A 93 3.00 5.66 13.89
C ALA A 93 4.43 6.20 13.88
N TYR A 94 5.44 5.32 13.88
CA TYR A 94 6.84 5.71 13.75
C TYR A 94 7.12 6.52 12.48
N LEU A 95 6.51 6.17 11.34
CA LEU A 95 6.61 6.91 10.08
C LEU A 95 5.85 8.23 10.13
N ARG A 96 4.56 8.19 10.48
CA ARG A 96 3.66 9.34 10.50
C ARG A 96 4.16 10.42 11.45
N ASP A 97 4.64 10.03 12.63
CA ASP A 97 5.04 10.97 13.69
C ASP A 97 6.37 11.69 13.39
N GLN A 98 7.07 11.34 12.29
CA GLN A 98 8.18 12.15 11.77
C GLN A 98 7.70 13.45 11.12
N THR A 99 6.43 13.48 10.68
CA THR A 99 5.78 14.64 10.06
C THR A 99 4.31 14.71 10.54
N ASP A 100 3.36 14.48 9.63
CA ASP A 100 1.94 14.29 9.87
C ASP A 100 1.37 13.40 8.75
N PHE A 101 0.05 13.16 8.73
CA PHE A 101 -0.57 12.35 7.69
C PHE A 101 -0.38 12.95 6.29
N ASP A 102 -0.59 14.27 6.16
CA ASP A 102 -0.62 14.98 4.89
C ASP A 102 0.73 14.97 4.17
N HIS A 103 1.83 14.91 4.93
CA HIS A 103 3.21 14.90 4.41
C HIS A 103 3.93 13.55 4.58
N THR A 104 3.21 12.49 4.98
CA THR A 104 3.82 11.16 5.19
C THR A 104 4.45 10.62 3.91
N ASP A 105 3.86 10.87 2.75
CA ASP A 105 4.39 10.44 1.45
C ASP A 105 5.66 11.20 1.05
N ASP A 106 5.74 12.51 1.30
CA ASP A 106 6.96 13.30 1.11
C ASP A 106 8.09 12.76 1.99
N TYR A 107 7.81 12.53 3.28
CA TYR A 107 8.80 11.95 4.20
C TYR A 107 9.30 10.58 3.73
N ILE A 108 8.39 9.69 3.32
CA ILE A 108 8.77 8.36 2.84
C ILE A 108 9.62 8.47 1.58
N ARG A 109 9.20 9.26 0.59
CA ARG A 109 9.93 9.41 -0.68
C ARG A 109 11.34 9.97 -0.46
N GLU A 110 11.47 11.01 0.34
CA GLU A 110 12.74 11.74 0.48
C GLU A 110 13.68 11.18 1.56
N LYS A 111 13.15 10.69 2.68
CA LYS A 111 13.94 10.34 3.87
C LYS A 111 14.08 8.84 4.08
N VAL A 112 13.12 8.05 3.62
CA VAL A 112 13.15 6.58 3.77
C VAL A 112 13.66 5.93 2.49
N LEU A 113 13.03 6.24 1.36
CA LEU A 113 13.38 5.69 0.05
C LEU A 113 14.56 6.42 -0.60
N LEU A 114 14.92 7.61 -0.09
CA LEU A 114 16.05 8.43 -0.56
C LEU A 114 16.00 8.73 -2.06
N LEU A 115 14.79 8.95 -2.59
CA LEU A 115 14.57 9.19 -4.01
C LEU A 115 15.06 10.57 -4.43
N SER A 116 15.58 10.66 -5.66
CA SER A 116 15.76 11.95 -6.32
C SER A 116 14.40 12.60 -6.65
N ALA A 117 14.41 13.90 -6.96
CA ALA A 117 13.17 14.63 -7.28
C ALA A 117 12.42 14.00 -8.47
N ASP A 118 13.15 13.55 -9.51
CA ASP A 118 12.56 12.93 -10.70
C ASP A 118 11.93 11.56 -10.36
N GLU A 119 12.59 10.77 -9.52
CA GLU A 119 12.08 9.47 -9.05
C GLU A 119 10.87 9.65 -8.13
N ALA A 120 10.90 10.63 -7.23
CA ALA A 120 9.81 10.96 -6.33
C ALA A 120 8.56 11.42 -7.10
N GLN A 121 8.74 12.25 -8.13
CA GLN A 121 7.64 12.68 -9.01
C GLN A 121 7.08 11.51 -9.82
N SER A 122 7.94 10.63 -10.35
CA SER A 122 7.51 9.46 -11.10
C SER A 122 6.71 8.49 -10.23
N LEU A 123 7.17 8.26 -9.00
CA LEU A 123 6.48 7.43 -8.02
C LEU A 123 5.13 8.03 -7.61
N GLU A 124 5.04 9.35 -7.43
CA GLU A 124 3.79 10.03 -7.09
C GLU A 124 2.71 9.83 -8.14
N GLN A 125 3.06 9.98 -9.42
CA GLN A 125 2.13 9.74 -10.53
C GLN A 125 1.64 8.29 -10.55
N LEU A 126 2.54 7.34 -10.32
CA LEU A 126 2.23 5.92 -10.30
C LEU A 126 1.30 5.55 -9.13
N VAL A 127 1.62 5.99 -7.91
CA VAL A 127 0.79 5.75 -6.72
C VAL A 127 -0.57 6.44 -6.87
N GLY A 128 -0.60 7.66 -7.41
CA GLY A 128 -1.83 8.39 -7.70
C GLY A 128 -2.74 7.64 -8.67
N GLU A 129 -2.19 7.05 -9.73
CA GLU A 129 -2.95 6.24 -10.69
C GLU A 129 -3.46 4.92 -10.06
N CYS A 130 -2.64 4.24 -9.27
CA CYS A 130 -3.06 3.05 -8.50
C CYS A 130 -4.23 3.36 -7.54
N ALA A 131 -4.14 4.47 -6.82
CA ALA A 131 -5.19 4.93 -5.92
C ALA A 131 -6.47 5.32 -6.69
N ALA A 132 -6.34 6.04 -7.81
CA ALA A 132 -7.46 6.43 -8.66
C ALA A 132 -8.19 5.22 -9.26
N ARG A 133 -7.45 4.22 -9.74
CA ARG A 133 -8.00 2.94 -10.23
C ARG A 133 -8.79 2.21 -9.15
N THR A 134 -8.21 2.12 -7.97
CA THR A 134 -8.83 1.46 -6.82
C THR A 134 -10.10 2.18 -6.39
N TYR A 135 -10.04 3.51 -6.28
CA TYR A 135 -11.19 4.34 -5.95
C TYR A 135 -12.33 4.22 -6.99
N ASN A 136 -11.98 4.18 -8.27
CA ASN A 136 -12.97 3.97 -9.33
C ASN A 136 -13.69 2.62 -9.21
N LYS A 137 -12.98 1.55 -8.82
CA LYS A 137 -13.60 0.24 -8.55
C LYS A 137 -14.47 0.26 -7.30
N LEU A 138 -14.00 0.89 -6.21
CA LEU A 138 -14.79 1.09 -4.98
C LEU A 138 -16.14 1.74 -5.28
N ARG A 139 -16.14 2.83 -6.06
CA ARG A 139 -17.38 3.53 -6.44
C ARG A 139 -18.33 2.68 -7.27
N ARG A 140 -17.82 1.77 -8.10
CA ARG A 140 -18.65 0.88 -8.93
C ARG A 140 -19.30 -0.25 -8.15
N LEU A 141 -18.75 -0.60 -6.98
CA LEU A 141 -19.31 -1.63 -6.12
C LEU A 141 -20.66 -1.22 -5.49
N ASN A 142 -20.98 0.08 -5.49
CA ASN A 142 -22.24 0.65 -4.96
C ASN A 142 -22.58 0.20 -3.53
N VAL A 143 -21.57 0.02 -2.68
CA VAL A 143 -21.77 -0.31 -1.27
C VAL A 143 -22.19 0.95 -0.50
N GLU A 144 -23.17 0.81 0.37
CA GLU A 144 -23.68 1.92 1.18
C GLU A 144 -22.60 2.42 2.15
N PRO A 145 -22.28 3.74 2.14
CA PRO A 145 -21.31 4.33 3.07
C PRO A 145 -21.71 4.13 4.54
N GLY A 146 -20.71 3.98 5.41
CA GLY A 146 -20.95 3.80 6.86
C GLY A 146 -21.42 2.40 7.27
N THR A 147 -21.53 1.46 6.34
CA THR A 147 -21.85 0.06 6.64
C THR A 147 -20.61 -0.76 6.97
N LYS A 148 -20.82 -1.91 7.64
CA LYS A 148 -19.78 -2.89 7.90
C LYS A 148 -19.17 -3.45 6.59
N GLU A 149 -19.98 -3.57 5.55
CA GLU A 149 -19.53 -4.01 4.24
C GLU A 149 -18.59 -2.98 3.60
N ALA A 150 -18.96 -1.69 3.63
CA ALA A 150 -18.10 -0.62 3.11
C ALA A 150 -16.74 -0.59 3.81
N PHE A 151 -16.73 -0.77 5.13
CA PHE A 151 -15.49 -0.85 5.91
C PHE A 151 -14.61 -2.03 5.47
N LYS A 152 -15.17 -3.23 5.34
CA LYS A 152 -14.41 -4.42 4.92
C LYS A 152 -13.86 -4.28 3.50
N VAL A 153 -14.64 -3.73 2.59
CA VAL A 153 -14.23 -3.46 1.21
C VAL A 153 -13.09 -2.43 1.18
N PHE A 154 -13.17 -1.39 2.01
CA PHE A 154 -12.11 -0.40 2.14
C PHE A 154 -10.81 -1.02 2.69
N VAL A 155 -10.89 -1.84 3.73
CA VAL A 155 -9.74 -2.60 4.27
C VAL A 155 -9.11 -3.50 3.20
N ALA A 156 -9.93 -4.22 2.42
CA ALA A 156 -9.43 -5.07 1.34
C ALA A 156 -8.72 -4.26 0.23
N ALA A 157 -9.23 -3.07 -0.09
CA ALA A 157 -8.56 -2.16 -1.02
C ALA A 157 -7.21 -1.67 -0.50
N LEU A 158 -7.15 -1.25 0.76
CA LEU A 158 -5.90 -0.83 1.40
C LEU A 158 -4.88 -1.98 1.46
N HIS A 159 -5.33 -3.20 1.72
CA HIS A 159 -4.47 -4.38 1.79
C HIS A 159 -3.77 -4.65 0.46
N GLN A 160 -4.50 -4.59 -0.66
CA GLN A 160 -3.88 -4.77 -1.97
C GLN A 160 -2.90 -3.64 -2.30
N LEU A 161 -3.24 -2.38 -2.01
CA LEU A 161 -2.34 -1.25 -2.21
C LEU A 161 -1.06 -1.37 -1.36
N TYR A 162 -1.19 -1.79 -0.10
CA TYR A 162 -0.07 -2.11 0.79
C TYR A 162 0.85 -3.18 0.17
N ASN A 163 0.28 -4.31 -0.24
CA ASN A 163 1.03 -5.43 -0.81
C ASN A 163 1.75 -5.04 -2.11
N PHE A 164 1.15 -4.21 -2.95
CA PHE A 164 1.83 -3.70 -4.15
C PHE A 164 2.91 -2.68 -3.83
N GLY A 165 2.74 -1.86 -2.79
CA GLY A 165 3.82 -1.02 -2.27
C GLY A 165 5.03 -1.86 -1.84
N VAL A 166 4.80 -2.90 -1.03
CA VAL A 166 5.84 -3.86 -0.65
C VAL A 166 6.50 -4.49 -1.89
N ALA A 167 5.72 -5.00 -2.82
CA ALA A 167 6.23 -5.68 -4.00
C ALA A 167 7.10 -4.78 -4.89
N MET A 168 6.68 -3.52 -5.07
CA MET A 168 7.43 -2.54 -5.84
C MET A 168 8.78 -2.23 -5.20
N GLU A 169 8.80 -2.01 -3.89
CA GLU A 169 10.05 -1.66 -3.21
C GLU A 169 11.01 -2.85 -3.15
N LEU A 170 10.51 -4.06 -2.87
CA LEU A 170 11.36 -5.26 -2.91
C LEU A 170 12.03 -5.43 -4.29
N LYS A 171 11.31 -5.17 -5.37
CA LYS A 171 11.89 -5.17 -6.71
C LYS A 171 12.97 -4.10 -6.88
N ARG A 172 12.73 -2.87 -6.40
CA ARG A 172 13.69 -1.76 -6.45
C ARG A 172 14.97 -2.05 -5.66
N LEU A 173 14.84 -2.75 -4.54
CA LEU A 173 15.95 -3.25 -3.72
C LEU A 173 16.69 -4.44 -4.36
N GLY A 174 16.19 -4.97 -5.48
CA GLY A 174 16.86 -6.00 -6.27
C GLY A 174 16.43 -7.43 -5.95
N TYR A 175 15.40 -7.63 -5.13
CA TYR A 175 14.81 -8.94 -4.92
C TYR A 175 14.08 -9.38 -6.19
N LYS A 176 14.56 -10.47 -6.80
CA LYS A 176 13.95 -11.07 -7.99
C LYS A 176 13.34 -12.41 -7.63
N MET A 177 12.04 -12.56 -7.85
CA MET A 177 11.36 -13.82 -7.58
C MET A 177 11.47 -14.74 -8.80
N THR A 178 12.54 -15.54 -8.85
CA THR A 178 12.67 -16.62 -9.82
C THR A 178 12.00 -17.89 -9.30
N ALA A 179 11.42 -18.70 -10.19
CA ALA A 179 10.97 -20.03 -9.80
C ALA A 179 12.16 -20.84 -9.22
N ILE A 180 11.92 -21.52 -8.09
CA ILE A 180 12.84 -22.56 -7.62
C ILE A 180 12.80 -23.66 -8.69
N GLN A 181 13.91 -23.89 -9.37
CA GLN A 181 14.08 -25.00 -10.30
C GLN A 181 14.14 -26.33 -9.56
#